data_AF-A0A3N5I1S8-F1
#
_entry.id   AF-A0A3N5I1S8-F1
#
_cell.length_a   1.000
_cell.length_b   1.000
_cell.length_c   1.000
_cell.angle_alpha   90.00
_cell.angle_beta   90.00
_cell.angle_gamma   90.00
#
_symmetry.space_group_name_H-M   'P 1'
#
loop_
_entity.id
_entity.type
_entity.pdbx_description
1 polymer ?
#
loop_
_entity_poly.entity_id
_entity_poly.type
_entity_poly.pdbx_seq_one_letter_code
_entity_poly.pdbx_strand_id
1 'polypeptide(L)'
;MTAEHAPEPSQFRVTLFVGPQPMEERPFTYSCVFNVKKRSWKGGIQVAVVLTQSQIDRLSADVDFSGWLALTLANLEGEDRVFHQERAYELFIQAVCWCKLDLALQAGLTQENQSLADNRGIAEVRESVIKRTNFIRSYIASELDLVPKDMTAP
;
A
#
# COMPACT_ATOMS: atom_id res chain seq x y z
N MET A 1 -37.99 -8.23 2.90
CA MET A 1 -37.18 -7.21 2.22
C MET A 1 -35.95 -6.96 3.09
N THR A 2 -34.80 -7.49 2.68
CA THR A 2 -33.55 -7.38 3.43
C THR A 2 -32.97 -6.01 3.11
N ALA A 3 -33.02 -5.08 4.07
CA ALA A 3 -32.42 -3.78 3.91
C ALA A 3 -30.91 -3.96 3.68
N GLU A 4 -30.45 -3.62 2.47
CA GLU A 4 -29.04 -3.48 2.16
C GLU A 4 -28.45 -2.48 3.14
N HIS A 5 -27.70 -2.98 4.13
CA HIS A 5 -26.96 -2.12 5.03
C HIS A 5 -25.87 -1.44 4.20
N ALA A 6 -25.86 -0.11 4.21
CA ALA A 6 -24.71 0.65 3.76
C ALA A 6 -23.46 0.09 4.46
N PRO A 7 -22.34 -0.13 3.76
CA PRO A 7 -21.14 -0.69 4.35
C PRO A 7 -20.78 0.13 5.59
N GLU A 8 -20.58 -0.55 6.72
CA GLU A 8 -20.26 0.13 7.96
C GLU A 8 -19.01 1.00 7.73
N PRO A 9 -19.06 2.30 8.07
CA PRO A 9 -17.90 3.16 7.92
C PRO A 9 -16.76 2.60 8.76
N SER A 10 -15.56 2.51 8.16
CA SER A 10 -14.36 2.02 8.85
C SER A 10 -14.25 2.65 10.24
N GLN A 11 -14.07 1.81 11.26
CA GLN A 11 -13.93 2.25 12.65
C GLN A 11 -12.65 3.09 12.87
N PHE A 12 -11.71 3.03 11.91
CA PHE A 12 -10.42 3.69 11.95
C PHE A 12 -10.31 4.75 10.86
N ARG A 13 -9.79 5.92 11.25
CA ARG A 13 -9.23 6.90 10.32
C ARG A 13 -7.73 6.64 10.21
N VAL A 14 -7.25 6.45 8.99
CA VAL A 14 -5.85 6.15 8.70
C VAL A 14 -5.34 7.19 7.72
N THR A 15 -4.19 7.80 8.03
CA THR A 15 -3.46 8.65 7.10
C THR A 15 -1.99 8.26 7.10
N LEU A 16 -1.36 8.28 5.91
CA LEU A 16 0.08 8.16 5.82
C LEU A 16 0.71 9.38 6.50
N PHE A 17 1.61 9.15 7.46
CA PHE A 17 2.39 10.20 8.08
C PHE A 17 3.69 10.42 7.30
N VAL A 18 4.43 9.34 7.04
CA VAL A 18 5.66 9.36 6.25
C VAL A 18 5.93 7.98 5.65
N GLY A 19 6.56 7.94 4.47
CA GLY A 19 7.04 6.71 3.85
C GLY A 19 6.77 6.63 2.34
N PRO A 20 7.39 5.67 1.65
CA PRO A 20 8.32 4.69 2.19
C PRO A 20 9.68 5.33 2.45
N GLN A 21 10.28 5.05 3.61
CA GLN A 21 11.64 5.51 3.94
C GLN A 21 12.54 4.31 4.16
N PRO A 22 13.79 4.32 3.63
CA PRO A 22 14.78 3.33 3.99
C PRO A 22 15.10 3.43 5.48
N MET A 23 15.30 2.29 6.15
CA MET A 23 15.71 2.26 7.54
C MET A 23 17.23 2.28 7.65
N GLU A 24 17.80 3.31 8.29
CA GLU A 24 19.26 3.50 8.41
C GLU A 24 19.96 2.30 9.05
N GLU A 25 19.36 1.72 10.09
CA GLU A 25 19.93 0.60 10.85
C GLU A 25 19.76 -0.76 10.16
N ARG A 26 18.93 -0.84 9.10
CA ARG A 26 18.55 -2.10 8.44
C ARG A 26 18.58 -1.94 6.92
N PRO A 27 19.69 -2.34 6.26
CA PRO A 27 19.79 -2.32 4.81
C PRO A 27 18.61 -3.05 4.16
N PHE A 28 18.18 -2.58 2.98
CA PHE A 28 17.11 -3.19 2.19
C PHE A 28 15.78 -3.32 2.94
N THR A 29 15.52 -2.43 3.90
CA THR A 29 14.28 -2.41 4.67
C THR A 29 13.65 -1.04 4.58
N TYR A 30 12.34 -1.02 4.37
CA TYR A 30 11.54 0.19 4.19
C TYR A 30 10.46 0.25 5.26
N SER A 31 10.12 1.47 5.68
CA SER A 31 9.05 1.74 6.62
C SER A 31 8.06 2.76 6.07
N CYS A 32 6.77 2.50 6.28
CA CYS A 32 5.72 3.51 6.20
C CYS A 32 5.11 3.70 7.59
N VAL A 33 5.02 4.93 8.08
CA VAL A 33 4.38 5.28 9.34
C VAL A 33 3.01 5.86 9.05
N PHE A 34 1.99 5.34 9.74
CA PHE A 34 0.61 5.81 9.60
C PHE A 34 0.11 6.39 10.92
N ASN A 35 -0.63 7.49 10.83
CA ASN A 35 -1.48 7.94 11.91
C ASN A 35 -2.77 7.12 11.88
N VAL A 36 -3.09 6.48 13.00
CA VAL A 36 -4.29 5.65 13.16
C VAL A 36 -5.12 6.21 14.30
N LYS A 37 -6.40 6.46 14.05
CA LYS A 37 -7.34 6.91 15.07
C LYS A 37 -8.65 6.13 15.00
N LYS A 38 -8.95 5.37 16.05
CA LYS A 38 -10.28 4.80 16.26
C LYS A 38 -11.21 5.83 16.88
N ARG A 39 -12.50 5.83 16.52
CA ARG A 39 -13.49 6.77 17.10
C ARG A 39 -13.57 6.69 18.63
N SER A 40 -13.35 5.51 19.21
CA SER A 40 -13.43 5.27 20.65
C SER A 40 -12.14 5.59 21.42
N TRP A 41 -11.05 5.98 20.74
CA TRP A 41 -9.78 6.26 21.39
C TRP A 41 -9.66 7.71 21.81
N LYS A 42 -9.05 7.93 22.99
CA LYS A 42 -8.75 9.27 23.50
C LYS A 42 -7.74 10.01 22.61
N GLY A 43 -6.84 9.28 21.96
CA GLY A 43 -5.80 9.81 21.06
C GLY A 43 -5.57 8.92 19.85
N GLY A 44 -4.93 9.48 18.82
CA GLY A 44 -4.38 8.68 17.72
C GLY A 44 -3.07 8.02 18.14
N ILE A 45 -2.67 7.01 17.39
CA ILE A 45 -1.37 6.32 17.52
C ILE A 45 -0.62 6.42 16.20
N GLN A 46 0.68 6.18 16.26
CA GLN A 46 1.53 5.97 15.10
C GLN A 46 1.87 4.49 14.97
N VAL A 47 1.65 3.94 13.78
CA VAL A 47 1.98 2.56 13.46
C VAL A 47 3.02 2.56 12.35
N ALA A 48 4.23 2.12 12.65
CA ALA A 48 5.26 1.86 11.65
C ALA A 48 5.00 0.49 11.01
N VAL A 49 5.05 0.41 9.69
CA VAL A 49 4.87 -0.82 8.93
C VAL A 49 6.14 -1.09 8.17
N VAL A 50 6.80 -2.22 8.48
CA VAL A 50 8.11 -2.56 7.95
C VAL A 50 7.99 -3.63 6.87
N LEU A 51 8.71 -3.43 5.76
CA LEU A 51 8.87 -4.38 4.66
C LEU A 51 10.34 -4.49 4.26
N THR A 52 10.78 -5.69 3.94
CA THR A 52 12.09 -5.92 3.31
C THR A 52 11.99 -5.81 1.79
N GLN A 53 13.08 -5.48 1.12
CA GLN A 53 13.18 -5.48 -0.35
C GLN A 53 12.76 -6.84 -0.91
N SER A 54 13.17 -7.94 -0.29
CA SER A 54 12.78 -9.30 -0.71
C SER A 54 11.27 -9.55 -0.68
N GLN A 55 10.53 -8.87 0.22
CA GLN A 55 9.07 -8.97 0.27
C GLN A 55 8.45 -8.10 -0.81
N ILE A 56 8.98 -6.89 -1.00
CA ILE A 56 8.56 -5.97 -2.07
C ILE A 56 8.73 -6.63 -3.43
N ASP A 57 9.89 -7.23 -3.71
CA ASP A 57 10.19 -7.89 -4.98
C ASP A 57 9.25 -9.07 -5.26
N ARG A 58 9.00 -9.91 -4.25
CA ARG A 58 8.08 -11.05 -4.36
C ARG A 58 6.65 -10.61 -4.63
N LEU A 59 6.16 -9.63 -3.87
CA LEU A 59 4.81 -9.11 -4.04
C LEU A 59 4.64 -8.37 -5.38
N SER A 60 5.67 -7.65 -5.81
CA SER A 60 5.73 -6.99 -7.12
C SER A 60 5.62 -8.03 -8.24
N ALA A 61 6.36 -9.14 -8.14
CA ALA A 61 6.29 -10.24 -9.10
C ALA A 61 4.93 -10.95 -9.09
N ASP A 62 4.36 -11.21 -7.92
CA ASP A 62 3.06 -11.89 -7.77
C ASP A 62 1.91 -11.16 -8.46
N VAL A 63 2.01 -9.83 -8.61
CA VAL A 63 1.00 -8.99 -9.24
C VAL A 63 1.45 -8.41 -10.58
N ASP A 64 2.54 -8.92 -11.17
CA ASP A 64 3.15 -8.42 -12.41
C ASP A 64 3.23 -6.88 -12.46
N PHE A 65 3.73 -6.29 -11.37
CA PHE A 65 3.73 -4.83 -11.21
C PHE A 65 4.63 -4.17 -12.25
N SER A 66 5.84 -4.70 -12.48
CA SER A 66 6.78 -4.16 -13.46
C SER A 66 6.26 -4.26 -14.88
N GLY A 67 5.58 -5.36 -15.26
CA GLY A 67 4.96 -5.51 -16.57
C GLY A 67 3.84 -4.51 -16.79
N TRP A 68 2.93 -4.38 -15.81
CA TRP A 68 1.89 -3.36 -15.84
C TRP A 68 2.46 -1.93 -15.92
N LEU A 69 3.48 -1.61 -15.13
CA LEU A 69 4.08 -0.28 -15.11
C LEU A 69 4.75 0.07 -16.43
N ALA A 70 5.47 -0.88 -17.04
CA ALA A 70 6.09 -0.69 -18.35
C ALA A 70 5.07 -0.35 -19.44
N LEU A 71 3.90 -1.02 -19.42
CA LEU A 71 2.80 -0.71 -20.34
C LEU A 71 2.17 0.66 -20.07
N THR A 72 1.99 0.99 -18.79
CA THR A 72 1.35 2.26 -18.37
C THR A 72 2.22 3.47 -18.72
N LEU A 73 3.54 3.35 -18.59
CA LEU A 73 4.50 4.42 -18.88
C LEU A 73 5.02 4.41 -20.32
N ALA A 74 4.49 3.58 -21.22
CA ALA A 74 5.03 3.38 -22.57
C ALA A 74 5.09 4.66 -23.43
N ASN A 75 4.23 5.63 -23.13
CA ASN A 75 4.16 6.91 -23.85
C ASN A 75 5.02 8.02 -23.23
N LEU A 76 5.66 7.77 -22.08
CA LEU A 76 6.57 8.71 -21.45
C LEU A 76 8.00 8.40 -21.88
N GLU A 77 8.81 9.44 -22.01
CA GLU A 77 10.20 9.33 -22.44
C GLU A 77 11.13 10.04 -21.45
N GLY A 78 12.42 9.72 -21.52
CA GLY A 78 13.47 10.42 -20.78
C GLY A 78 13.23 10.49 -19.27
N GLU A 79 13.44 11.68 -18.72
CA GLU A 79 13.39 11.95 -17.28
C GLU A 79 11.98 11.76 -16.70
N ASP A 80 10.93 12.10 -17.46
CA ASP A 80 9.54 11.91 -17.02
C ASP A 80 9.25 10.44 -16.74
N ARG A 81 9.68 9.55 -17.64
CA ARG A 81 9.49 8.10 -17.43
C ARG A 81 10.20 7.60 -16.17
N VAL A 82 11.44 8.05 -15.93
CA VAL A 82 12.23 7.65 -14.75
C VAL A 82 11.55 8.14 -13.47
N PHE A 83 11.16 9.41 -13.43
CA PHE A 83 10.45 10.00 -12.30
C PHE A 83 9.16 9.25 -11.96
N HIS A 84 8.32 8.96 -12.95
CA HIS A 84 7.09 8.21 -12.74
C HIS A 84 7.35 6.77 -12.31
N GLN A 85 8.40 6.14 -12.83
CA GLN A 85 8.77 4.79 -12.43
C GLN A 85 9.18 4.74 -10.95
N GLU A 86 10.07 5.62 -10.52
CA GLU A 86 10.49 5.71 -9.11
C GLU A 86 9.30 5.97 -8.21
N ARG A 87 8.46 6.95 -8.56
CA ARG A 87 7.26 7.28 -7.80
C ARG A 87 6.25 6.15 -7.75
N ALA A 88 6.08 5.38 -8.83
CA ALA A 88 5.21 4.20 -8.84
C ALA A 88 5.67 3.13 -7.86
N TYR A 89 6.97 2.88 -7.75
CA TYR A 89 7.51 1.93 -6.77
C TYR A 89 7.28 2.42 -5.34
N GLU A 90 7.45 3.72 -5.06
CA GLU A 90 7.12 4.28 -3.75
C GLU A 90 5.66 4.05 -3.37
N LEU A 91 4.74 4.37 -4.30
CA LEU A 91 3.30 4.21 -4.10
C LEU A 91 2.91 2.74 -3.95
N PHE A 92 3.56 1.83 -4.68
CA PHE A 92 3.38 0.39 -4.49
C PHE A 92 3.74 -0.05 -3.08
N ILE A 93 4.90 0.38 -2.56
CA ILE A 93 5.32 0.06 -1.19
C ILE A 93 4.32 0.61 -0.17
N GLN A 94 3.83 1.85 -0.35
CA GLN A 94 2.79 2.43 0.51
C GLN A 94 1.50 1.59 0.50
N ALA A 95 1.06 1.13 -0.67
CA ALA A 95 -0.13 0.31 -0.81
C ALA A 95 0.01 -1.08 -0.16
N VAL A 96 1.19 -1.70 -0.24
CA VAL A 96 1.49 -2.95 0.47
C VAL A 96 1.50 -2.72 1.99
N CYS A 97 2.13 -1.64 2.45
CA CYS A 97 2.13 -1.25 3.86
C CYS A 97 0.70 -1.01 4.38
N TRP A 98 -0.16 -0.40 3.57
CA TRP A 98 -1.57 -0.21 3.90
C TRP A 98 -2.31 -1.56 4.02
N CYS A 99 -2.09 -2.50 3.11
CA CYS A 99 -2.65 -3.85 3.21
C CYS A 99 -2.25 -4.55 4.51
N LYS A 100 -0.98 -4.44 4.90
CA LYS A 100 -0.46 -5.02 6.15
C LYS A 100 -1.04 -4.33 7.39
N LEU A 101 -1.19 -3.00 7.36
CA LEU A 101 -1.84 -2.26 8.43
C LEU A 101 -3.32 -2.66 8.58
N ASP A 102 -4.05 -2.76 7.49
CA ASP A 102 -5.47 -3.14 7.49
C ASP A 102 -5.69 -4.52 8.14
N LEU A 103 -4.86 -5.51 7.83
CA LEU A 103 -4.88 -6.82 8.49
C LEU A 103 -4.63 -6.69 10.01
N ALA A 104 -3.70 -5.83 10.43
CA ALA A 104 -3.42 -5.61 11.84
C ALA A 104 -4.56 -4.87 12.56
N LEU A 105 -5.25 -3.96 11.87
CA LEU A 105 -6.45 -3.28 12.39
C LEU A 105 -7.60 -4.28 12.61
N GLN A 106 -7.79 -5.21 11.67
CA GLN A 106 -8.79 -6.28 11.78
C GLN A 106 -8.47 -7.25 12.92
N ALA A 107 -7.17 -7.54 13.14
CA ALA A 107 -6.70 -8.36 14.27
C ALA A 107 -6.79 -7.65 15.64
N GLY A 108 -7.05 -6.34 15.65
CA GLY A 108 -7.13 -5.52 16.86
C GLY A 108 -5.77 -4.97 17.29
N LEU A 109 -5.54 -3.69 17.01
CA LEU A 109 -4.40 -2.95 17.56
C LEU A 109 -4.68 -2.42 18.96
N THR A 110 -3.66 -2.39 19.81
CA THR A 110 -3.64 -1.63 21.06
C THR A 110 -3.54 -0.13 20.79
N GLN A 111 -4.06 0.70 21.70
CA GLN A 111 -3.95 2.17 21.62
C GLN A 111 -2.55 2.65 22.06
N GLU A 112 -1.50 2.13 21.44
CA GLU A 112 -0.10 2.49 21.69
C GLU A 112 0.65 2.57 20.36
N ASN A 113 1.67 3.43 20.32
CA ASN A 113 2.57 3.51 19.18
C ASN A 113 3.31 2.19 19.03
N GLN A 114 3.33 1.62 17.82
CA GLN A 114 3.88 0.29 17.61
C GLN A 114 4.48 0.12 16.21
N SER A 115 5.26 -0.95 16.05
CA SER A 115 5.85 -1.33 14.76
C SER A 115 5.37 -2.72 14.36
N LEU A 116 4.91 -2.86 13.13
CA LEU A 116 4.58 -4.14 12.52
C LEU A 116 5.84 -4.70 11.86
N ALA A 117 6.48 -5.64 12.56
CA ALA A 117 7.68 -6.33 12.09
C ALA A 117 7.46 -6.99 10.72
N ASP A 118 8.54 -7.07 9.94
CA ASP A 118 8.59 -7.61 8.57
C ASP A 118 7.98 -9.02 8.45
N ASN A 119 8.27 -9.93 9.38
CA ASN A 119 7.84 -11.32 9.35
C ASN A 119 6.36 -11.59 9.68
N ARG A 120 5.64 -10.61 10.25
CA ARG A 120 4.27 -10.82 10.73
C ARG A 120 3.27 -10.90 9.56
N GLY A 121 2.60 -12.05 9.45
CA GLY A 121 1.42 -12.24 8.59
C GLY A 121 1.69 -12.10 7.09
N ILE A 122 2.88 -12.50 6.61
CA ILE A 122 3.29 -12.24 5.23
C ILE A 122 2.44 -12.99 4.18
N ALA A 123 1.88 -14.15 4.54
CA ALA A 123 1.00 -14.91 3.64
C ALA A 123 -0.33 -14.16 3.46
N GLU A 124 -0.90 -13.66 4.55
CA GLU A 124 -2.13 -12.88 4.56
C GLU A 124 -1.93 -11.53 3.84
N VAL A 125 -0.75 -10.91 4.00
CA VAL A 125 -0.38 -9.71 3.24
C VAL A 125 -0.33 -10.01 1.75
N ARG A 126 0.30 -11.12 1.35
CA ARG A 126 0.35 -11.55 -0.05
C ARG A 126 -1.04 -11.75 -0.64
N GLU A 127 -1.90 -12.49 0.05
CA GLU A 127 -3.29 -12.70 -0.38
C GLU A 127 -4.07 -11.39 -0.49
N SER A 128 -3.90 -10.49 0.48
CA SER A 128 -4.51 -9.16 0.46
C SER A 128 -4.03 -8.34 -0.75
N VAL A 129 -2.74 -8.35 -1.04
CA VAL A 129 -2.16 -7.62 -2.18
C VAL A 129 -2.68 -8.18 -3.50
N ILE A 130 -2.67 -9.50 -3.68
CA ILE A 130 -3.21 -10.16 -4.88
C ILE A 130 -4.68 -9.81 -5.08
N LYS A 131 -5.49 -9.91 -4.02
CA LYS A 131 -6.94 -9.60 -4.08
C LYS A 131 -7.20 -8.12 -4.41
N ARG A 132 -6.29 -7.22 -4.03
CA ARG A 132 -6.41 -5.77 -4.20
C ARG A 132 -5.63 -5.23 -5.40
N THR A 133 -5.02 -6.08 -6.23
CA THR A 133 -4.17 -5.69 -7.37
C THR A 133 -4.78 -4.58 -8.24
N ASN A 134 -6.04 -4.72 -8.66
CA ASN A 134 -6.69 -3.72 -9.50
C ASN A 134 -6.85 -2.37 -8.79
N PHE A 135 -7.22 -2.40 -7.51
CA PHE A 135 -7.31 -1.18 -6.70
C PHE A 135 -5.94 -0.51 -6.54
N ILE A 136 -4.89 -1.29 -6.26
CA ILE A 136 -3.52 -0.77 -6.13
C ILE A 136 -3.07 -0.10 -7.43
N ARG A 137 -3.30 -0.73 -8.59
CA ARG A 137 -2.97 -0.17 -9.90
C ARG A 137 -3.75 1.10 -10.19
N SER A 138 -5.06 1.13 -9.92
CA SER A 138 -5.88 2.33 -10.09
C SER A 138 -5.45 3.48 -9.16
N TYR A 139 -5.10 3.16 -7.92
CA TYR A 139 -4.54 4.14 -6.97
C TYR A 139 -3.24 4.74 -7.50
N ILE A 140 -2.28 3.90 -7.90
CA ILE A 140 -0.99 4.36 -8.42
C ILE A 140 -1.16 5.19 -9.69
N ALA A 141 -1.99 4.74 -10.64
CA ALA A 141 -2.26 5.50 -11.85
C ALA A 141 -2.86 6.88 -11.55
N SER A 142 -3.81 6.95 -10.61
CA SER A 142 -4.41 8.21 -10.18
C SER A 142 -3.42 9.14 -9.51
N GLU A 143 -2.55 8.64 -8.62
CA GLU A 143 -1.54 9.45 -7.93
C GLU A 143 -0.42 9.95 -8.85
N LEU A 144 -0.25 9.29 -10.00
CA LEU A 144 0.70 9.67 -11.04
C LEU A 144 0.05 10.50 -12.15
N ASP A 145 -1.22 10.90 -11.99
CA ASP A 145 -2.01 11.58 -13.04
C ASP A 145 -1.99 10.85 -14.40
N LEU A 146 -1.85 9.53 -14.37
CA LEU A 146 -1.88 8.69 -15.56
C LEU A 146 -3.34 8.41 -15.90
N VAL A 147 -3.79 8.95 -17.03
CA VAL A 147 -5.12 8.66 -17.56
C VAL A 147 -5.25 7.14 -17.70
N PRO A 148 -6.25 6.49 -17.07
CA PRO A 148 -6.56 5.12 -17.40
C PRO A 148 -6.87 5.11 -18.90
N LYS A 149 -5.96 4.59 -19.72
CA LYS A 149 -6.36 4.17 -21.07
C LYS A 149 -7.47 3.18 -20.80
N ASP A 150 -8.68 3.51 -21.24
CA ASP A 150 -9.80 2.60 -21.23
C ASP A 150 -9.27 1.23 -21.65
N MET A 151 -9.36 0.25 -20.74
CA MET A 151 -9.11 -1.16 -21.08
C MET A 151 -10.26 -1.68 -21.96
N THR A 152 -10.73 -0.87 -22.92
CA THR A 152 -11.50 -1.33 -24.06
C THR A 152 -10.51 -2.02 -24.99
N ALA A 153 -10.32 -3.30 -24.73
CA ALA A 153 -9.83 -4.22 -25.75
C ALA A 153 -10.82 -4.25 -26.93
N PRO A 154 -10.33 -4.45 -28.17
CA PRO A 154 -11.15 -4.64 -29.36
C PRO A 154 -11.97 -5.94 -29.34
#